data_AF-A0A316FYE9-F1
#
_entry.id   AF-A0A316FYE9-F1
#
_cell.length_a   1.000
_cell.length_b   1.000
_cell.length_c   1.000
_cell.angle_alpha   90.00
_cell.angle_beta   90.00
_cell.angle_gamma   90.00
#
_symmetry.space_group_name_H-M   'P 1'
#
loop_
_entity.id
_entity.type
_entity.pdbx_description
1 polymer ?
#
loop_
_entity_poly.entity_id
_entity_poly.type
_entity_poly.pdbx_seq_one_letter_code
_entity_poly.pdbx_strand_id
1 'polypeptide(L)'
;MDSFDPYKSTETTEIPLEQKLIAEQNIFGTILGSLVGAVPGFLIYLWLLSFPFYAVLGYFIPGLFIGLFAAFMGRGIDKVHRLASAAVTVIIASVIVIVFDTDSSIIALSLVNAVVAAFSATRWLSREQEDAIFDYKIGYRKTKKQQ
;
A
#
# COMPACT_ATOMS: atom_id res chain seq x y z
N MET A 1 22.91 51.16 16.30
CA MET A 1 23.39 49.84 16.75
C MET A 1 22.16 48.97 16.84
N ASP A 2 21.90 48.22 15.77
CA ASP A 2 20.73 47.36 15.69
C ASP A 2 20.89 46.20 16.66
N SER A 3 19.88 45.99 17.50
CA SER A 3 19.80 44.90 18.46
C SER A 3 19.82 43.57 17.73
N PHE A 4 20.87 42.79 17.95
CA PHE A 4 20.91 41.40 17.54
C PHE A 4 19.89 40.64 18.40
N ASP A 5 18.73 40.36 17.82
CA ASP A 5 17.68 39.56 18.47
C ASP A 5 17.92 38.08 18.16
N PRO A 6 18.43 37.29 19.13
CA PRO A 6 18.71 35.86 18.93
C PRO A 6 17.41 35.03 18.83
N TYR A 7 16.24 35.66 18.99
CA TYR A 7 14.92 35.03 18.87
C TYR A 7 14.18 35.43 17.60
N LYS A 8 14.86 36.01 16.60
CA LYS A 8 14.29 36.10 15.25
C LYS A 8 14.11 34.68 14.75
N SER A 9 12.92 34.17 15.04
CA SER A 9 12.50 32.78 14.98
C SER A 9 13.10 32.14 13.75
N THR A 10 13.91 31.11 13.97
CA THR A 10 14.22 30.12 12.96
C THR A 10 12.91 29.82 12.25
N GLU A 11 12.76 30.28 11.00
CA GLU A 11 11.61 29.93 10.19
C GLU A 11 11.60 28.41 10.16
N THR A 12 10.77 27.79 10.99
CA THR A 12 10.41 26.40 10.80
C THR A 12 9.69 26.42 9.48
N THR A 13 10.44 26.18 8.40
CA THR A 13 9.90 25.88 7.08
C THR A 13 8.96 24.71 7.31
N GLU A 14 7.67 25.01 7.49
CA GLU A 14 6.63 24.02 7.62
C GLU A 14 6.69 23.21 6.33
N ILE A 15 7.26 22.01 6.42
CA ILE A 15 7.34 21.12 5.28
C ILE A 15 5.89 20.92 4.82
N PRO A 16 5.60 21.25 3.55
CA PRO A 16 4.23 21.25 3.08
C PRO A 16 3.69 19.80 3.08
N LEU A 17 2.38 19.66 3.30
CA LEU A 17 1.73 18.39 3.62
C LEU A 17 2.03 17.30 2.57
N GLU A 18 2.09 17.67 1.31
CA GLU A 18 2.40 16.79 0.19
C GLU A 18 3.79 16.16 0.29
N GLN A 19 4.81 16.92 0.73
CA GLN A 19 6.17 16.43 0.89
C GLN A 19 6.28 15.48 2.08
N LYS A 20 5.52 15.74 3.15
CA LYS A 20 5.41 14.82 4.29
C LYS A 20 4.77 13.49 3.86
N LEU A 21 3.68 13.53 3.11
CA LEU A 21 2.99 12.33 2.64
C LEU A 21 3.85 11.49 1.69
N ILE A 22 4.64 12.12 0.82
CA ILE A 22 5.55 11.40 -0.08
C ILE A 22 6.73 10.81 0.69
N ALA A 23 7.29 11.54 1.66
CA ALA A 23 8.39 11.05 2.49
C ALA A 23 7.99 9.85 3.37
N GLU A 24 6.70 9.72 3.71
CA GLU A 24 6.18 8.57 4.44
C GLU A 24 6.04 7.29 3.59
N GLN A 25 6.05 7.40 2.26
CA GLN A 25 5.94 6.23 1.39
C GLN A 25 7.21 5.39 1.45
N ASN A 26 7.07 4.09 1.66
CA ASN A 26 8.19 3.17 1.72
C ASN A 26 7.90 1.88 0.95
N ILE A 27 8.56 1.71 -0.19
CA ILE A 27 8.40 0.53 -1.04
C ILE A 27 8.88 -0.75 -0.35
N PHE A 28 9.94 -0.68 0.45
CA PHE A 28 10.41 -1.82 1.25
C PHE A 28 9.38 -2.18 2.30
N GLY A 29 8.74 -1.18 2.91
CA GLY A 29 7.62 -1.37 3.84
C GLY A 29 6.44 -2.07 3.17
N THR A 30 6.09 -1.73 1.92
CA THR A 30 5.03 -2.41 1.16
C THR A 30 5.37 -3.86 0.88
N ILE A 31 6.60 -4.17 0.50
CA ILE A 31 7.04 -5.55 0.23
C ILE A 31 7.03 -6.37 1.52
N LEU A 32 7.63 -5.86 2.60
CA LEU A 32 7.64 -6.52 3.90
C LEU A 32 6.22 -6.72 4.44
N GLY A 33 5.37 -5.69 4.35
CA GLY A 33 3.96 -5.79 4.71
C GLY A 33 3.23 -6.84 3.89
N SER A 34 3.49 -6.91 2.59
CA SER A 34 2.89 -7.92 1.71
C SER A 34 3.32 -9.34 2.13
N LEU A 35 4.59 -9.54 2.46
CA LEU A 35 5.11 -10.84 2.93
C LEU A 35 4.54 -11.22 4.30
N VAL A 36 4.47 -10.28 5.24
CA VAL A 36 3.91 -10.51 6.57
C VAL A 36 2.42 -10.81 6.47
N GLY A 37 1.66 -10.09 5.64
CA GLY A 37 0.24 -10.31 5.42
C GLY A 37 -0.08 -11.63 4.71
N ALA A 38 0.85 -12.16 3.92
CA ALA A 38 0.68 -13.47 3.28
C ALA A 38 0.58 -14.62 4.30
N VAL A 39 1.26 -14.51 5.45
CA VAL A 39 1.25 -15.55 6.48
C VAL A 39 -0.16 -15.79 7.05
N PRO A 40 -0.84 -14.80 7.67
CA PRO A 40 -2.20 -15.00 8.17
C PRO A 40 -3.20 -15.28 7.04
N GLY A 41 -3.02 -14.65 5.88
CA GLY A 41 -3.86 -14.91 4.71
C GLY A 41 -3.83 -16.37 4.27
N PHE A 42 -2.64 -16.97 4.21
CA PHE A 42 -2.48 -18.36 3.82
C PHE A 42 -2.89 -19.35 4.91
N LEU A 43 -2.67 -19.03 6.19
CA LEU A 43 -3.16 -19.86 7.29
C LEU A 43 -4.70 -19.97 7.27
N ILE A 44 -5.40 -18.87 7.01
CA ILE A 44 -6.86 -18.89 6.86
C ILE A 44 -7.27 -19.70 5.62
N TYR A 45 -6.55 -19.55 4.51
CA TYR A 45 -6.78 -20.33 3.30
C TYR A 45 -6.66 -21.85 3.55
N LEU A 46 -5.59 -22.28 4.22
CA LEU A 46 -5.39 -23.69 4.59
C LEU A 46 -6.48 -24.20 5.55
N TRP A 47 -6.94 -23.36 6.46
CA TRP A 47 -8.03 -23.73 7.37
C TRP A 47 -9.37 -23.89 6.64
N LEU A 48 -9.66 -22.99 5.68
CA LEU A 48 -10.90 -22.99 4.90
C LEU A 48 -10.97 -24.06 3.81
N LEU A 49 -9.84 -24.64 3.41
CA LEU A 49 -9.76 -25.78 2.48
C LEU A 49 -10.64 -26.96 2.89
N SER A 50 -10.83 -27.16 4.20
CA SER A 50 -11.70 -28.22 4.75
C SER A 50 -13.21 -27.95 4.58
N PHE A 51 -13.59 -26.75 4.14
CA PHE A 51 -14.99 -26.32 4.06
C PHE A 51 -15.37 -25.85 2.65
N PRO A 52 -15.92 -26.73 1.79
CA PRO A 52 -16.10 -26.46 0.36
C PRO A 52 -17.06 -25.29 0.06
N PHE A 53 -18.06 -25.04 0.92
CA PHE A 53 -18.97 -23.88 0.78
C PHE A 53 -18.28 -22.53 1.01
N TYR A 54 -17.16 -22.50 1.73
CA TYR A 54 -16.39 -21.29 2.01
C TYR A 54 -15.16 -21.16 1.12
N ALA A 55 -14.88 -22.16 0.26
CA ALA A 55 -13.72 -22.16 -0.61
C ALA A 55 -13.66 -20.86 -1.44
N VAL A 56 -14.79 -20.47 -2.05
CA VAL A 56 -14.91 -19.22 -2.83
C VAL A 56 -14.46 -17.99 -2.04
N LEU A 57 -14.92 -17.80 -0.81
CA LEU A 57 -14.52 -16.67 0.04
C LEU A 57 -13.07 -16.79 0.51
N GLY A 58 -12.63 -18.01 0.86
CA GLY A 58 -11.26 -18.31 1.26
C GLY A 58 -10.24 -17.95 0.19
N TYR A 59 -10.62 -17.98 -1.09
CA TYR A 59 -9.74 -17.57 -2.18
C TYR A 59 -9.45 -16.07 -2.24
N PHE A 60 -10.22 -15.16 -1.63
CA PHE A 60 -9.94 -13.71 -1.68
C PHE A 60 -9.20 -13.18 -0.45
N ILE A 61 -9.24 -13.95 0.64
CA ILE A 61 -8.68 -13.56 1.94
C ILE A 61 -7.17 -13.32 1.87
N PRO A 62 -6.35 -14.16 1.20
CA PRO A 62 -4.92 -13.94 1.10
C PRO A 62 -4.57 -12.57 0.49
N GLY A 63 -5.19 -12.21 -0.64
CA GLY A 63 -4.96 -10.91 -1.27
C GLY A 63 -5.34 -9.74 -0.37
N LEU A 64 -6.44 -9.87 0.39
CA LEU A 64 -6.90 -8.84 1.31
C LEU A 64 -5.90 -8.59 2.44
N PHE A 65 -5.42 -9.65 3.10
CA PHE A 65 -4.42 -9.53 4.17
C PHE A 65 -3.08 -9.00 3.65
N ILE A 66 -2.62 -9.48 2.49
CA ILE A 66 -1.41 -8.99 1.83
C ILE A 66 -1.50 -7.48 1.62
N GLY A 67 -2.58 -6.99 1.01
CA GLY A 67 -2.71 -5.56 0.76
C GLY A 67 -2.92 -4.74 2.04
N LEU A 68 -3.71 -5.19 3.02
CA LEU A 68 -3.88 -4.45 4.28
C LEU A 68 -2.54 -4.24 5.02
N PHE A 69 -1.73 -5.28 5.13
CA PHE A 69 -0.41 -5.17 5.78
C PHE A 69 0.56 -4.34 4.93
N ALA A 70 0.49 -4.43 3.60
CA ALA A 70 1.27 -3.60 2.68
C ALA A 70 0.92 -2.10 2.83
N ALA A 71 -0.35 -1.77 3.01
CA ALA A 71 -0.81 -0.41 3.27
C ALA A 71 -0.33 0.10 4.64
N PHE A 72 -0.40 -0.74 5.67
CA PHE A 72 0.03 -0.39 7.02
C PHE A 72 1.54 -0.12 7.11
N MET A 73 2.36 -1.01 6.55
CA MET A 73 3.81 -0.93 6.65
C MET A 73 4.45 -0.01 5.61
N GLY A 74 3.92 0.03 4.39
CA GLY A 74 4.52 0.80 3.30
C GLY A 74 3.88 2.16 3.05
N ARG A 75 2.68 2.40 3.59
CA ARG A 75 1.91 3.64 3.39
C ARG A 75 1.82 4.06 1.92
N GLY A 76 1.66 3.07 1.03
CA GLY A 76 1.70 3.29 -0.41
C GLY A 76 0.55 4.17 -0.90
N ILE A 77 0.89 5.29 -1.52
CA ILE A 77 -0.08 6.21 -2.16
C ILE A 77 0.00 6.06 -3.69
N ASP A 78 1.20 5.78 -4.21
CA ASP A 78 1.44 5.66 -5.65
C ASP A 78 1.15 4.27 -6.23
N LYS A 79 0.90 4.26 -7.55
CA LYS A 79 0.64 3.04 -8.35
C LYS A 79 1.75 2.00 -8.23
N VAL A 80 2.99 2.43 -7.99
CA VAL A 80 4.15 1.55 -7.81
C VAL A 80 3.96 0.61 -6.62
N HIS A 81 3.42 1.12 -5.50
CA HIS A 81 3.18 0.30 -4.30
C HIS A 81 2.04 -0.71 -4.52
N ARG A 82 1.01 -0.32 -5.29
CA ARG A 82 -0.07 -1.22 -5.70
C ARG A 82 0.46 -2.38 -6.55
N LEU A 83 1.33 -2.05 -7.51
CA LEU A 83 1.95 -3.04 -8.38
C LEU A 83 2.90 -3.95 -7.60
N ALA A 84 3.67 -3.41 -6.66
CA ALA A 84 4.57 -4.20 -5.81
C ALA A 84 3.79 -5.21 -4.97
N SER A 85 2.70 -4.80 -4.32
CA SER A 85 1.87 -5.72 -3.54
C SER A 85 1.25 -6.81 -4.42
N ALA A 86 0.68 -6.44 -5.58
CA ALA A 86 0.14 -7.39 -6.55
C ALA A 86 1.18 -8.39 -7.06
N ALA A 87 2.39 -7.93 -7.37
CA ALA A 87 3.48 -8.78 -7.81
C ALA A 87 3.90 -9.78 -6.73
N VAL A 88 4.00 -9.34 -5.47
CA VAL A 88 4.27 -10.22 -4.33
C VAL A 88 3.17 -11.27 -4.19
N THR A 89 1.89 -10.90 -4.33
CA THR A 89 0.77 -11.85 -4.30
C THR A 89 0.91 -12.93 -5.38
N VAL A 90 1.21 -12.55 -6.62
CA VAL A 90 1.39 -13.52 -7.72
C VAL A 90 2.57 -14.44 -7.48
N ILE A 91 3.70 -13.91 -7.00
CA ILE A 91 4.89 -14.71 -6.69
C ILE A 91 4.57 -15.74 -5.59
N ILE A 92 3.95 -15.31 -4.50
CA ILE A 92 3.59 -16.19 -3.37
C ILE A 92 2.61 -17.28 -3.83
N ALA A 93 1.57 -16.90 -4.57
CA ALA A 93 0.62 -17.87 -5.11
C ALA A 93 1.29 -18.89 -6.04
N SER A 94 2.23 -18.45 -6.88
CA SER A 94 2.99 -19.35 -7.76
C SER A 94 3.87 -20.34 -6.97
N VAL A 95 4.55 -19.86 -5.92
CA VAL A 95 5.34 -20.72 -5.03
C VAL A 95 4.45 -21.76 -4.35
N ILE A 96 3.27 -21.37 -3.87
CA ILE A 96 2.32 -22.29 -3.25
C ILE A 96 1.86 -23.36 -4.25
N VAL A 97 1.49 -22.97 -5.47
CA VAL A 97 1.06 -23.92 -6.51
C VAL A 97 2.14 -24.97 -6.77
N ILE A 98 3.40 -24.53 -6.87
CA ILE A 98 4.55 -25.42 -7.10
C ILE A 98 4.82 -26.32 -5.88
N VAL A 99 4.78 -25.78 -4.66
CA VAL A 99 5.13 -26.51 -3.43
C VAL A 99 4.07 -27.54 -3.05
N PHE A 100 2.79 -27.23 -3.25
CA PHE A 100 1.67 -28.07 -2.84
C PHE A 100 1.07 -28.89 -4.00
N ASP A 101 1.63 -28.79 -5.20
CA ASP A 101 1.13 -29.46 -6.42
C ASP A 101 -0.38 -29.31 -6.60
N THR A 102 -0.84 -28.07 -6.49
CA THR A 102 -2.28 -27.76 -6.50
C THR A 102 -2.76 -27.37 -7.90
N ASP A 103 -4.07 -27.51 -8.14
CA ASP A 103 -4.67 -27.27 -9.46
C ASP A 103 -4.32 -25.90 -10.05
N SER A 104 -4.11 -25.87 -11.37
CA SER A 104 -3.76 -24.67 -12.13
C SER A 104 -4.82 -23.56 -12.06
N SER A 105 -6.05 -23.91 -11.67
CA SER A 105 -7.16 -22.97 -11.42
C SER A 105 -6.83 -21.95 -10.32
N ILE A 106 -5.94 -22.30 -9.39
CA ILE A 106 -5.43 -21.39 -8.34
C ILE A 106 -4.62 -20.23 -8.94
N ILE A 107 -3.99 -20.42 -10.11
CA ILE A 107 -3.29 -19.36 -10.81
C ILE A 107 -4.28 -18.30 -11.33
N ALA A 108 -5.44 -18.70 -11.88
CA ALA A 108 -6.47 -17.76 -12.29
C ALA A 108 -7.07 -16.99 -11.10
N LEU A 109 -7.21 -17.66 -9.95
CA LEU A 109 -7.64 -17.03 -8.69
C LEU A 109 -6.56 -16.12 -8.10
N SER A 110 -5.27 -16.36 -8.39
CA SER A 110 -4.16 -15.50 -7.97
C SER A 110 -4.23 -14.11 -8.60
N LEU A 111 -4.73 -13.99 -9.83
CA LEU A 111 -4.98 -12.69 -10.48
C LEU A 111 -6.02 -11.88 -9.71
N VAL A 112 -7.09 -12.53 -9.28
CA VAL A 112 -8.15 -11.87 -8.49
C VAL A 112 -7.59 -11.42 -7.14
N ASN A 113 -6.80 -12.25 -6.47
CA ASN A 113 -6.08 -11.85 -5.25
C ASN A 113 -5.11 -10.70 -5.46
N ALA A 114 -4.39 -10.69 -6.58
CA ALA A 114 -3.44 -9.63 -6.91
C ALA A 114 -4.17 -8.30 -7.12
N VAL A 115 -5.35 -8.33 -7.75
CA VAL A 115 -6.22 -7.15 -7.87
C VAL A 115 -6.69 -6.69 -6.49
N VAL A 116 -7.19 -7.60 -5.65
CA VAL A 116 -7.62 -7.28 -4.27
C VAL A 116 -6.47 -6.65 -3.48
N ALA A 117 -5.28 -7.27 -3.49
CA ALA A 117 -4.09 -6.75 -2.83
C ALA A 117 -3.69 -5.36 -3.36
N ALA A 118 -3.75 -5.15 -4.68
CA ALA A 118 -3.46 -3.84 -5.28
C ALA A 118 -4.44 -2.74 -4.84
N PHE A 119 -5.70 -3.08 -4.57
CA PHE A 119 -6.71 -2.14 -4.07
C PHE A 119 -6.61 -1.94 -2.56
N SER A 120 -6.33 -2.97 -1.77
CA SER A 120 -6.19 -2.83 -0.31
C SER A 120 -4.82 -2.32 0.14
N ALA A 121 -3.79 -2.36 -0.71
CA ALA A 121 -2.45 -1.83 -0.45
C ALA A 121 -2.35 -0.30 -0.49
N THR A 122 -3.39 0.40 -0.92
CA THR A 122 -3.40 1.86 -0.90
C THR A 122 -3.79 2.38 0.47
N ARG A 123 -3.01 3.33 0.99
CA ARG A 123 -3.40 4.10 2.17
C ARG A 123 -4.67 4.89 1.85
N TRP A 124 -5.67 4.80 2.74
CA TRP A 124 -6.80 5.73 2.71
C TRP A 124 -6.34 7.11 3.17
N LEU A 125 -6.58 8.10 2.32
CA LEU A 125 -6.26 9.50 2.56
C LEU A 125 -7.54 10.24 2.95
N SER A 126 -7.40 11.28 3.75
CA SER A 126 -8.50 12.24 3.91
C SER A 126 -8.65 13.07 2.64
N ARG A 127 -9.83 13.66 2.43
CA ARG A 127 -10.11 14.52 1.27
C ARG A 127 -9.07 15.66 1.12
N GLU A 128 -8.67 16.26 2.24
CA GLU A 128 -7.65 17.31 2.27
C GLU A 128 -6.27 16.81 1.80
N GLN A 129 -5.90 15.56 2.13
CA GLN A 129 -4.64 14.95 1.70
C GLN A 129 -4.68 14.57 0.22
N GLU A 130 -5.83 14.11 -0.28
CA GLU A 130 -6.02 13.82 -1.71
C GLU A 130 -5.91 15.09 -2.54
N ASP A 131 -6.59 16.17 -2.14
CA ASP A 131 -6.53 17.47 -2.81
C ASP A 131 -5.10 18.03 -2.82
N ALA A 132 -4.37 17.94 -1.69
CA ALA A 132 -2.98 18.38 -1.61
C ALA A 132 -2.03 17.60 -2.54
N ILE A 133 -2.21 16.28 -2.65
CA ILE A 133 -1.42 15.44 -3.55
C ILE A 133 -1.78 15.69 -5.01
N PHE A 134 -3.06 15.92 -5.31
CA PHE A 134 -3.54 16.24 -6.65
C PHE A 134 -2.95 17.57 -7.14
N ASP A 135 -3.03 18.62 -6.33
CA ASP A 135 -2.47 19.93 -6.63
C ASP A 135 -0.95 19.88 -6.82
N TYR A 136 -0.26 19.08 -6.01
CA TYR A 136 1.18 18.84 -6.16
C TYR A 136 1.52 18.12 -7.48
N LYS A 137 0.80 17.05 -7.82
CA LYS A 137 1.08 16.23 -9.01
C LYS A 137 0.72 16.91 -10.33
N ILE A 138 -0.30 17.76 -10.33
CA ILE A 138 -0.75 18.49 -11.53
C ILE A 138 -0.03 19.84 -11.66
N GLY A 139 0.71 20.27 -10.64
CA GLY A 139 1.46 21.52 -10.66
C GLY A 139 0.58 22.76 -10.44
N TYR A 140 -0.62 22.60 -9.86
CA TYR A 140 -1.50 23.70 -9.43
C TYR A 140 -0.98 24.37 -8.15
N ARG A 141 0.34 24.58 -8.02
CA ARG A 141 0.80 25.74 -7.24
C ARG A 141 0.43 26.97 -8.04
N LYS A 142 -0.82 27.43 -7.88
CA LYS A 142 -1.16 28.83 -8.13
C LYS A 142 -0.13 29.65 -7.37
N THR A 143 0.64 30.40 -8.14
CA THR A 143 1.38 31.60 -7.77
C THR A 143 0.54 32.43 -6.80
N LYS A 144 0.63 32.13 -5.50
CA LYS A 144 -0.05 32.89 -4.44
C LYS A 144 1.00 33.36 -3.43
N LYS A 145 2.12 33.89 -3.94
CA LYS A 145 3.09 34.73 -3.23
C LYS A 145 3.80 35.70 -4.19
N GLN A 146 3.06 36.26 -5.15
CA GLN A 146 3.45 37.52 -5.81
C GLN A 146 2.19 38.36 -5.95
N GLN A 147 1.82 39.02 -4.87
CA GLN A 147 1.11 40.30 -4.82
C GLN A 147 1.25 40.86 -3.42
#